data_AF-A0A0R2JRV9-F1
#
_entry.id   AF-A0A0R2JRV9-F1
#
_cell.length_a   1.000
_cell.length_b   1.000
_cell.length_c   1.000
_cell.angle_alpha   90.00
_cell.angle_beta   90.00
_cell.angle_gamma   90.00
#
_symmetry.space_group_name_H-M   'P 1'
#
loop_
_entity.id
_entity.type
_entity.pdbx_description
1 polymer ?
#
loop_
_entity_poly.entity_id
_entity_poly.type
_entity_poly.pdbx_seq_one_letter_code
_entity_poly.pdbx_strand_id
1 'polypeptide(L)'
;MFTEFEIKGEAEEPYVDIQIYPKALHLLNNLESWVRYALTEFRNLKSSYAKTMFRLIKQFRTTGYSYFSKEDFFELLDIPKSYWNSPSNVDKKVIKPIREELTPLFRGLTIRKKYGKGRGKPVIGYSFTWKPERKDANDFSQGKFQDERQKLFNIQHNDELSDKEKWRAIDKVKCLPLGTTEKQVLAEKQAEHDQKIRDQARQEFLADLRKGF
;
A
#
# COMPACT_ATOMS: atom_id res chain seq x y z
N MET A 1 -20.22 -17.35 15.24
CA MET A 1 -19.33 -18.13 14.35
C MET A 1 -18.62 -19.21 15.16
N PHE A 2 -17.99 -18.86 16.27
CA PHE A 2 -17.48 -19.81 17.26
C PHE A 2 -18.53 -20.06 18.35
N THR A 3 -18.61 -21.29 18.86
CA THR A 3 -19.59 -21.69 19.88
C THR A 3 -18.95 -22.02 21.23
N GLU A 4 -17.74 -22.56 21.22
CA GLU A 4 -17.00 -22.98 22.42
C GLU A 4 -15.53 -22.64 22.23
N PHE A 5 -14.82 -22.36 23.33
CA PHE A 5 -13.37 -22.21 23.34
C PHE A 5 -12.77 -22.72 24.64
N GLU A 6 -11.57 -23.31 24.56
CA GLU A 6 -10.78 -23.73 25.72
C GLU A 6 -9.35 -23.19 25.58
N ILE A 7 -8.84 -22.54 26.63
CA ILE A 7 -7.50 -21.93 26.63
C ILE A 7 -6.57 -22.81 27.45
N LYS A 8 -5.47 -23.27 26.85
CA LYS A 8 -4.45 -24.11 27.49
C LYS A 8 -3.16 -23.32 27.65
N GLY A 9 -3.18 -22.34 28.55
CA GLY A 9 -2.08 -21.39 28.76
C GLY A 9 -0.86 -21.95 29.50
N GLU A 10 -1.05 -22.99 30.31
CA GLU A 10 0.01 -23.63 31.10
C GLU A 10 0.71 -24.79 30.37
N ALA A 11 0.28 -25.09 29.14
CA ALA A 11 0.97 -26.06 28.30
C ALA A 11 2.38 -25.57 27.94
N GLU A 12 3.28 -26.52 27.65
CA GLU A 12 4.63 -26.20 27.17
C GLU A 12 4.61 -25.28 25.93
N GLU A 13 3.66 -25.53 25.01
CA GLU A 13 3.30 -24.61 23.94
C GLU A 13 1.84 -24.18 24.11
N PRO A 14 1.56 -22.93 24.54
CA PRO A 14 0.21 -22.46 24.78
C PRO A 14 -0.67 -22.47 23.52
N TYR A 15 -1.89 -22.98 23.64
CA TYR A 15 -2.84 -23.05 22.53
C TYR A 15 -4.29 -22.78 22.96
N VAL A 16 -5.17 -22.61 21.97
CA VAL A 16 -6.61 -22.40 22.16
C VAL A 16 -7.36 -23.34 21.23
N ASP A 17 -8.24 -24.16 21.80
CA ASP A 17 -9.21 -24.93 21.03
C ASP A 17 -10.45 -24.08 20.81
N ILE A 18 -10.97 -24.07 19.59
CA ILE A 18 -12.15 -23.29 19.20
C ILE A 18 -13.09 -24.18 18.41
N GLN A 19 -14.34 -24.29 18.86
CA GLN A 19 -15.38 -24.97 18.10
C GLN A 19 -16.10 -24.01 17.17
N ILE A 20 -16.12 -24.36 15.88
CA ILE A 20 -16.88 -23.66 14.86
C ILE A 20 -18.33 -24.15 14.90
N TYR A 21 -19.28 -23.22 14.77
CA TYR A 21 -20.69 -23.57 14.63
C TYR A 21 -20.88 -24.51 13.42
N PRO A 22 -21.51 -25.70 13.56
CA PRO A 22 -21.56 -26.69 12.48
C PRO A 22 -22.13 -26.16 11.16
N LYS A 23 -23.15 -25.30 11.20
CA LYS A 23 -23.71 -24.70 9.98
C LYS A 23 -22.77 -23.68 9.33
N ALA A 24 -21.75 -23.17 10.01
CA ALA A 24 -20.76 -22.25 9.48
C ALA A 24 -19.55 -22.96 8.82
N LEU A 25 -19.42 -24.29 8.92
CA LEU A 25 -18.29 -25.04 8.35
C LEU A 25 -18.11 -24.77 6.85
N HIS A 26 -19.20 -24.64 6.09
CA HIS A 26 -19.15 -24.35 4.66
C HIS A 26 -18.50 -22.98 4.34
N LEU A 27 -18.54 -22.03 5.28
CA LEU A 27 -17.91 -20.71 5.13
C LEU A 27 -16.38 -20.80 5.18
N LEU A 28 -15.83 -21.83 5.81
CA LEU A 28 -14.39 -21.99 6.01
C LEU A 28 -13.78 -23.06 5.09
N ASN A 29 -14.57 -24.05 4.68
CA ASN A 29 -14.06 -25.18 3.90
C ASN A 29 -14.26 -25.04 2.38
N ASN A 30 -15.20 -24.23 1.91
CA ASN A 30 -15.44 -24.04 0.47
C ASN A 30 -14.52 -22.98 -0.14
N LEU A 31 -13.21 -23.11 0.08
CA LEU A 31 -12.19 -22.11 -0.22
C LEU A 31 -12.17 -21.65 -1.68
N GLU A 32 -12.71 -22.42 -2.62
CA GLU A 32 -12.87 -22.07 -4.05
C GLU A 32 -13.80 -20.90 -4.30
N SER A 33 -14.80 -20.71 -3.44
CA SER A 33 -15.77 -19.62 -3.57
C SER A 33 -15.34 -18.34 -2.86
N TRP A 34 -14.22 -18.37 -2.12
CA TRP A 34 -13.78 -17.27 -1.26
C TRP A 34 -12.57 -16.54 -1.83
N VAL A 35 -12.43 -15.27 -1.44
CA VAL A 35 -11.25 -14.46 -1.72
C VAL A 35 -10.06 -15.05 -0.96
N ARG A 36 -9.01 -15.41 -1.67
CA ARG A 36 -7.77 -15.93 -1.10
C ARG A 36 -6.66 -14.88 -1.18
N TYR A 37 -5.81 -14.86 -0.17
CA TYR A 37 -4.59 -14.05 -0.11
C TYR A 37 -3.64 -14.59 0.96
N ALA A 38 -2.35 -14.26 0.82
CA ALA A 38 -1.37 -14.61 1.83
C ALA A 38 -1.59 -13.83 3.13
N LEU A 39 -1.66 -14.56 4.25
CA LEU A 39 -1.82 -13.96 5.58
C LEU A 39 -0.67 -13.01 5.92
N THR A 40 0.53 -13.31 5.45
CA THR A 40 1.74 -12.48 5.66
C THR A 40 1.59 -11.10 5.03
N GLU A 41 0.99 -10.99 3.84
CA GLU A 41 0.71 -9.71 3.19
C GLU A 41 -0.29 -8.89 4.01
N PHE A 42 -1.39 -9.53 4.43
CA PHE A 42 -2.44 -8.87 5.20
C PHE A 42 -1.97 -8.41 6.58
N ARG A 43 -1.19 -9.26 7.28
CA ARG A 43 -0.65 -8.95 8.63
C ARG A 43 0.28 -7.75 8.61
N ASN A 44 1.05 -7.58 7.54
CA ASN A 44 2.04 -6.51 7.43
C ASN A 44 1.40 -5.13 7.14
N LEU A 45 0.13 -5.08 6.74
CA LEU A 45 -0.63 -3.83 6.64
C LEU A 45 -0.82 -3.22 8.03
N LYS A 46 -0.55 -1.92 8.17
CA LYS A 46 -0.66 -1.20 9.45
C LYS A 46 -1.99 -0.46 9.53
N SER A 47 -2.43 0.17 8.45
CA SER A 47 -3.69 0.91 8.40
C SER A 47 -4.90 -0.02 8.37
N SER A 48 -5.88 0.23 9.24
CA SER A 48 -7.19 -0.45 9.21
C SER A 48 -7.90 -0.22 7.87
N TYR A 49 -7.86 0.99 7.33
CA TYR A 49 -8.41 1.31 6.01
C TYR A 49 -7.68 0.55 4.90
N ALA A 50 -6.35 0.43 4.96
CA ALA A 50 -5.61 -0.37 3.99
C ALA A 50 -5.97 -1.86 4.07
N LYS A 51 -6.11 -2.43 5.28
CA LYS A 51 -6.57 -3.82 5.48
C LYS A 51 -7.96 -4.07 4.90
N THR A 52 -8.91 -3.17 5.17
CA THR A 52 -10.26 -3.32 4.64
C THR A 52 -10.27 -3.17 3.11
N MET A 53 -9.58 -2.16 2.59
CA MET A 53 -9.52 -1.95 1.15
C MET A 53 -8.80 -3.08 0.42
N PHE A 54 -7.73 -3.64 1.00
CA PHE A 54 -7.03 -4.82 0.48
C PHE A 54 -8.01 -5.97 0.23
N ARG A 55 -8.83 -6.32 1.24
CA ARG A 55 -9.83 -7.40 1.12
C ARG A 55 -10.86 -7.09 0.04
N LEU A 56 -11.35 -5.85 0.01
CA LEU A 56 -12.37 -5.40 -0.93
C LEU A 56 -11.89 -5.37 -2.39
N ILE A 57 -10.62 -5.06 -2.66
CA ILE A 57 -10.11 -5.07 -4.04
C ILE A 57 -9.53 -6.42 -4.46
N LYS A 58 -9.01 -7.23 -3.51
CA LYS A 58 -8.48 -8.57 -3.81
C LYS A 58 -9.54 -9.51 -4.38
N GLN A 59 -10.83 -9.30 -4.06
CA GLN A 59 -11.92 -10.06 -4.68
C GLN A 59 -12.01 -9.84 -6.21
N PHE A 60 -11.49 -8.72 -6.71
CA PHE A 60 -11.45 -8.36 -8.13
C PHE A 60 -10.05 -8.54 -8.75
N ARG A 61 -9.16 -9.34 -8.15
CA ARG A 61 -7.74 -9.43 -8.54
C ARG A 61 -7.52 -9.74 -10.03
N THR A 62 -8.39 -10.54 -10.63
CA THR A 62 -8.35 -10.95 -12.05
C THR A 62 -9.03 -9.96 -12.99
N THR A 63 -9.86 -9.06 -12.47
CA THR A 63 -10.50 -7.98 -13.24
C THR A 63 -9.60 -6.75 -13.31
N GLY A 64 -8.88 -6.44 -12.22
CA GLY A 64 -8.01 -5.26 -12.15
C GLY A 64 -8.76 -3.93 -11.99
N TYR A 65 -10.06 -3.98 -11.63
CA TYR A 65 -10.90 -2.81 -11.48
C TYR A 65 -11.96 -3.02 -10.40
N SER A 66 -12.20 -1.98 -9.61
CA SER A 66 -13.35 -1.90 -8.71
C SER A 66 -13.84 -0.46 -8.59
N TYR A 67 -15.15 -0.28 -8.52
CA TYR A 67 -15.79 1.00 -8.27
C TYR A 67 -16.67 0.90 -7.03
N PHE A 68 -16.62 1.94 -6.20
CA PHE A 68 -17.49 2.10 -5.06
C PHE A 68 -18.18 3.46 -5.19
N SER A 69 -19.50 3.49 -4.97
CA SER A 69 -20.18 4.76 -4.75
C SER A 69 -19.57 5.46 -3.54
N LYS A 70 -19.79 6.77 -3.41
CA LYS A 70 -19.30 7.50 -2.25
C LYS A 70 -19.84 6.84 -0.98
N GLU A 71 -21.15 6.60 -0.95
CA GLU A 71 -21.89 6.03 0.16
C GLU A 71 -21.32 4.66 0.55
N ASP A 72 -21.21 3.73 -0.40
CA ASP A 72 -20.65 2.39 -0.15
C ASP A 72 -19.20 2.48 0.35
N PHE A 73 -18.40 3.37 -0.23
CA PHE A 73 -17.00 3.55 0.19
C PHE A 73 -16.89 4.02 1.63
N PHE A 74 -17.75 4.96 2.05
CA PHE A 74 -17.78 5.45 3.43
C PHE A 74 -18.28 4.38 4.41
N GLU A 75 -19.29 3.62 4.03
CA GLU A 75 -19.86 2.55 4.85
C GLU A 75 -18.89 1.37 4.99
N LEU A 76 -18.38 0.82 3.88
CA LEU A 76 -17.51 -0.35 3.88
C LEU A 76 -16.19 -0.12 4.62
N LEU A 77 -15.67 1.11 4.58
CA LEU A 77 -14.45 1.49 5.30
C LEU A 77 -14.72 2.00 6.71
N ASP A 78 -15.99 2.11 7.13
CA ASP A 78 -16.40 2.68 8.42
C ASP A 78 -15.76 4.06 8.69
N ILE A 79 -15.84 4.96 7.70
CA ILE A 79 -15.18 6.26 7.77
C ILE A 79 -16.01 7.20 8.66
N PRO A 80 -15.44 7.74 9.75
CA PRO A 80 -16.17 8.61 10.67
C PRO A 80 -16.76 9.84 10.01
N LYS A 81 -17.97 10.24 10.41
CA LYS A 81 -18.63 11.48 9.95
C LYS A 81 -17.77 12.73 10.13
N SER A 82 -16.88 12.76 11.13
CA SER A 82 -15.94 13.86 11.35
C SER A 82 -14.94 14.07 10.20
N TYR A 83 -14.77 13.11 9.31
CA TYR A 83 -13.91 13.25 8.12
C TYR A 83 -14.71 13.78 6.91
N TRP A 84 -16.04 13.79 6.97
CA TRP A 84 -16.90 14.12 5.84
C TRP A 84 -16.99 15.62 5.59
N ASN A 85 -16.66 16.42 6.61
CA ASN A 85 -16.62 17.88 6.57
C ASN A 85 -15.61 18.45 5.54
N SER A 86 -14.56 17.69 5.21
CA SER A 86 -13.58 18.09 4.21
C SER A 86 -13.10 16.90 3.38
N PRO A 87 -13.17 16.97 2.03
CA PRO A 87 -12.57 15.95 1.17
C PRO A 87 -11.09 15.70 1.45
N SER A 88 -10.36 16.70 1.96
CA SER A 88 -8.95 16.59 2.33
C SER A 88 -8.72 15.64 3.51
N ASN A 89 -9.68 15.51 4.43
CA ASN A 89 -9.58 14.58 5.56
C ASN A 89 -9.59 13.14 5.07
N VAL A 90 -10.49 12.82 4.15
CA VAL A 90 -10.56 11.49 3.51
C VAL A 90 -9.27 11.21 2.74
N ASP A 91 -8.77 12.19 1.98
CA ASP A 91 -7.52 12.01 1.23
C ASP A 91 -6.34 11.70 2.15
N LYS A 92 -6.16 12.49 3.21
CA LYS A 92 -5.01 12.39 4.11
C LYS A 92 -5.09 11.15 5.01
N LYS A 93 -6.27 10.82 5.52
CA LYS A 93 -6.44 9.80 6.57
C LYS A 93 -6.89 8.43 6.04
N VAL A 94 -7.47 8.38 4.84
CA VAL A 94 -8.01 7.14 4.25
C VAL A 94 -7.29 6.79 2.96
N ILE A 95 -7.31 7.67 1.96
CA ILE A 95 -6.75 7.35 0.62
C ILE A 95 -5.24 7.25 0.66
N LYS A 96 -4.54 8.17 1.34
CA LYS A 96 -3.08 8.17 1.44
C LYS A 96 -2.53 6.88 2.07
N PRO A 97 -2.99 6.41 3.25
CA PRO A 97 -2.47 5.16 3.79
C PRO A 97 -2.81 3.94 2.92
N ILE A 98 -4.00 3.92 2.29
CA ILE A 98 -4.34 2.89 1.31
C ILE A 98 -3.34 2.89 0.15
N ARG A 99 -3.03 4.06 -0.42
CA ARG A 99 -2.08 4.19 -1.54
C ARG A 99 -0.68 3.72 -1.15
N GLU A 100 -0.16 4.20 -0.01
CA GLU A 100 1.18 3.85 0.48
C GLU A 100 1.32 2.35 0.78
N GLU A 101 0.28 1.68 1.30
CA GLU A 101 0.37 0.27 1.75
C GLU A 101 -0.08 -0.75 0.70
N LEU A 102 -0.97 -0.38 -0.23
CA LEU A 102 -1.48 -1.31 -1.24
C LEU A 102 -0.70 -1.27 -2.55
N THR A 103 -0.04 -0.16 -2.88
CA THR A 103 0.82 -0.08 -4.08
C THR A 103 1.89 -1.17 -4.16
N PRO A 104 2.58 -1.55 -3.06
CA PRO A 104 3.53 -2.65 -3.08
C PRO A 104 2.90 -4.00 -3.47
N LEU A 105 1.61 -4.19 -3.19
CA LEU A 105 0.89 -5.47 -3.37
C LEU A 105 0.13 -5.52 -4.71
N PHE A 106 -0.38 -4.39 -5.19
CA PHE A 106 -1.13 -4.30 -6.45
C PHE A 106 -0.33 -3.50 -7.48
N ARG A 107 0.22 -4.21 -8.48
CA ARG A 107 1.05 -3.62 -9.51
C ARG A 107 0.28 -2.56 -10.30
N GLY A 108 0.79 -1.32 -10.32
CA GLY A 108 0.17 -0.22 -11.05
C GLY A 108 -1.17 0.22 -10.44
N LEU A 109 -1.29 0.16 -9.11
CA LEU A 109 -2.48 0.63 -8.40
C LEU A 109 -2.70 2.13 -8.64
N THR A 110 -3.88 2.47 -9.16
CA THR A 110 -4.35 3.84 -9.36
C THR A 110 -5.66 4.03 -8.61
N ILE A 111 -5.76 5.14 -7.87
CA ILE A 111 -6.97 5.52 -7.12
C ILE A 111 -7.46 6.86 -7.67
N ARG A 112 -8.71 6.89 -8.16
CA ARG A 112 -9.33 8.09 -8.74
C ARG A 112 -10.66 8.37 -8.08
N LYS A 113 -10.91 9.66 -7.80
CA LYS A 113 -12.24 10.16 -7.47
C LYS A 113 -13.06 10.27 -8.75
N LYS A 114 -14.31 9.84 -8.69
CA LYS A 114 -15.32 10.11 -9.72
C LYS A 114 -16.15 11.30 -9.28
N TYR A 115 -16.36 12.24 -10.20
CA TYR A 115 -17.05 13.49 -9.94
C TYR A 115 -18.37 13.55 -10.69
N GLY A 116 -19.41 14.02 -10.02
CA GLY A 116 -20.72 14.26 -10.62
C GLY A 116 -20.76 15.55 -11.45
N LYS A 117 -21.83 15.72 -12.22
CA LYS A 117 -22.06 16.90 -13.08
C LYS A 117 -22.64 18.12 -12.35
N GLY A 118 -22.95 18.01 -11.05
CA GLY A 118 -23.55 19.09 -10.25
C GLY A 118 -22.59 20.24 -9.94
N ARG A 119 -23.14 21.35 -9.43
CA ARG A 119 -22.38 22.53 -9.00
C ARG A 119 -21.31 22.13 -7.98
N GLY A 120 -20.08 22.61 -8.20
CA GLY A 120 -18.93 22.29 -7.34
C GLY A 120 -18.28 20.92 -7.58
N LYS A 121 -18.70 20.18 -8.64
CA LYS A 121 -18.19 18.85 -8.99
C LYS A 121 -18.08 17.94 -7.76
N PRO A 122 -19.21 17.54 -7.16
CA PRO A 122 -19.19 16.69 -5.97
C PRO A 122 -18.53 15.35 -6.28
N VAL A 123 -17.79 14.79 -5.33
CA VAL A 123 -17.29 13.41 -5.42
C VAL A 123 -18.49 12.47 -5.26
N ILE A 124 -18.68 11.57 -6.22
CA ILE A 124 -19.79 10.59 -6.24
C ILE A 124 -19.31 9.15 -6.06
N GLY A 125 -17.99 8.92 -6.10
CA GLY A 125 -17.42 7.60 -5.90
C GLY A 125 -15.92 7.54 -6.08
N TYR A 126 -15.38 6.35 -5.92
CA TYR A 126 -13.96 6.07 -5.99
C TYR A 126 -13.73 4.85 -6.87
N SER A 127 -12.83 4.96 -7.84
CA SER A 127 -12.40 3.83 -8.67
C SER A 127 -10.96 3.46 -8.36
N PHE A 128 -10.73 2.16 -8.28
CA PHE A 128 -9.43 1.55 -8.12
C PHE A 128 -9.13 0.74 -9.38
N THR A 129 -7.97 0.92 -9.97
CA THR A 129 -7.46 0.11 -11.09
C THR A 129 -6.08 -0.42 -10.77
N TRP A 130 -5.74 -1.60 -11.25
CA TRP A 130 -4.40 -2.20 -11.15
C TRP A 130 -4.21 -3.18 -12.29
N LYS A 131 -2.97 -3.67 -12.48
CA LYS A 131 -2.71 -4.72 -13.46
C LYS A 131 -3.36 -6.04 -12.99
N PRO A 132 -4.29 -6.62 -13.76
CA PRO A 132 -4.95 -7.85 -13.35
C PRO A 132 -3.97 -9.01 -13.17
N GLU A 133 -4.23 -9.83 -12.16
CA GLU A 133 -3.52 -11.09 -11.94
C GLU A 133 -4.02 -12.16 -12.90
N ARG A 134 -3.14 -13.13 -13.23
CA ARG A 134 -3.57 -14.33 -13.94
C ARG A 134 -4.51 -15.15 -13.05
N LYS A 135 -5.47 -15.86 -13.66
CA LYS A 135 -6.44 -16.70 -12.92
C LYS A 135 -5.75 -17.76 -12.06
N ASP A 136 -4.65 -18.32 -12.57
CA ASP A 136 -3.81 -19.33 -11.93
C ASP A 136 -2.71 -18.77 -11.02
N ALA A 137 -2.62 -17.43 -10.87
CA ALA A 137 -1.67 -16.83 -9.94
C ALA A 137 -2.00 -17.19 -8.49
N ASN A 138 -0.96 -17.46 -7.71
CA ASN A 138 -1.01 -17.71 -6.27
C ASN A 138 -0.22 -16.64 -5.51
N ASP A 139 -0.50 -16.52 -4.21
CA ASP A 139 0.16 -15.56 -3.32
C ASP A 139 1.29 -16.21 -2.49
N PHE A 140 1.85 -17.34 -2.95
CA PHE A 140 2.92 -18.01 -2.22
C PHE A 140 4.22 -17.21 -2.31
N SER A 141 4.87 -17.03 -1.16
CA SER A 141 6.16 -16.36 -1.06
C SER A 141 7.19 -17.05 -1.94
N GLN A 142 7.92 -16.25 -2.72
CA GLN A 142 9.07 -16.72 -3.50
C GLN A 142 10.39 -16.52 -2.73
N GLY A 143 10.29 -16.27 -1.41
CA GLY A 143 11.40 -15.91 -0.54
C GLY A 143 11.45 -14.40 -0.27
N LYS A 144 11.93 -14.04 0.93
CA LYS A 144 11.93 -12.67 1.44
C LYS A 144 12.52 -11.64 0.45
N PHE A 145 13.65 -12.00 -0.17
CA PHE A 145 14.35 -11.12 -1.12
C PHE A 145 13.53 -10.85 -2.38
N GLN A 146 12.92 -11.89 -2.97
CA GLN A 146 12.13 -11.74 -4.19
C GLN A 146 10.82 -10.99 -3.91
N ASP A 147 10.17 -11.29 -2.80
CA ASP A 147 8.94 -10.60 -2.38
C ASP A 147 9.20 -9.11 -2.12
N GLU A 148 10.30 -8.77 -1.43
CA GLU A 148 10.70 -7.38 -1.20
C GLU A 148 11.02 -6.67 -2.52
N ARG A 149 11.82 -7.30 -3.39
CA ARG A 149 12.16 -6.74 -4.71
C ARG A 149 10.92 -6.44 -5.54
N GLN A 150 9.93 -7.33 -5.54
CA GLN A 150 8.67 -7.12 -6.28
C GLN A 150 7.87 -5.94 -5.71
N LYS A 151 7.80 -5.83 -4.39
CA LYS A 151 7.15 -4.71 -3.69
C LYS A 151 7.81 -3.37 -4.02
N LEU A 152 9.14 -3.31 -3.94
CA LEU A 152 9.92 -2.11 -4.27
C LEU A 152 9.76 -1.75 -5.76
N PHE A 153 9.77 -2.75 -6.64
CA PHE A 153 9.53 -2.54 -8.07
C PHE A 153 8.16 -1.91 -8.31
N ASN A 154 7.10 -2.42 -7.67
CA ASN A 154 5.74 -1.89 -7.79
C ASN A 154 5.65 -0.43 -7.31
N ILE A 155 6.35 -0.07 -6.23
CA ILE A 155 6.39 1.32 -5.73
C ILE A 155 7.10 2.25 -6.71
N GLN A 156 8.30 1.86 -7.15
CA GLN A 156 9.16 2.72 -7.98
C GLN A 156 8.52 3.04 -9.33
N HIS A 157 7.89 2.05 -9.95
CA HIS A 157 7.30 2.13 -11.30
C HIS A 157 5.81 2.50 -11.27
N ASN A 158 5.30 3.04 -10.16
CA ASN A 158 3.95 3.59 -10.10
C ASN A 158 4.00 5.11 -10.24
N ASP A 159 3.47 5.61 -11.36
CA ASP A 159 3.44 7.05 -11.68
C ASP A 159 2.38 7.82 -10.87
N GLU A 160 1.51 7.12 -10.16
CA GLU A 160 0.45 7.71 -9.32
C GLU A 160 0.93 8.18 -7.96
N LEU A 161 2.12 7.75 -7.54
CA LEU A 161 2.70 8.13 -6.26
C LEU A 161 3.63 9.30 -6.46
N SER A 162 3.46 10.33 -5.63
CA SER A 162 4.51 11.34 -5.44
C SER A 162 5.78 10.71 -4.86
N ASP A 163 6.94 11.34 -5.08
CA ASP A 163 8.22 10.87 -4.51
C ASP A 163 8.13 10.64 -3.01
N LYS A 164 7.45 11.55 -2.29
CA LYS A 164 7.23 11.43 -0.84
C LYS A 164 6.39 10.21 -0.47
N GLU A 165 5.36 9.89 -1.25
CA GLU A 165 4.57 8.67 -1.05
C GLU A 165 5.38 7.42 -1.38
N LYS A 166 6.21 7.45 -2.43
CA LYS A 166 7.13 6.36 -2.76
C LYS A 166 8.10 6.09 -1.61
N TRP A 167 8.77 7.10 -1.08
CA TRP A 167 9.68 6.95 0.06
C TRP A 167 8.99 6.39 1.30
N ARG A 168 7.79 6.88 1.63
CA ARG A 168 7.01 6.36 2.77
C ARG A 168 6.57 4.92 2.55
N ALA A 169 6.18 4.55 1.33
CA ALA A 169 5.86 3.16 1.00
C ALA A 169 7.10 2.25 1.14
N ILE A 170 8.27 2.72 0.70
CA ILE A 170 9.55 2.01 0.88
C ILE A 170 9.87 1.83 2.36
N ASP A 171 9.76 2.89 3.17
CA ASP A 171 9.98 2.80 4.62
C ASP A 171 9.07 1.75 5.26
N LYS A 172 7.78 1.69 4.85
CA LYS A 172 6.84 0.68 5.36
C LYS A 172 7.23 -0.73 4.95
N VAL A 173 7.62 -0.95 3.69
CA VAL A 173 8.05 -2.27 3.18
C VAL A 173 9.31 -2.75 3.90
N LYS A 174 10.26 -1.86 4.14
CA LYS A 174 11.53 -2.15 4.83
C LYS A 174 11.44 -2.09 6.36
N CYS A 175 10.25 -1.85 6.91
CA CYS A 175 10.03 -1.65 8.34
C CYS A 175 10.90 -0.55 8.98
N LEU A 176 11.22 0.50 8.23
CA LEU A 176 11.99 1.65 8.69
C LEU A 176 11.08 2.72 9.33
N PRO A 177 11.63 3.60 10.19
CA PRO A 177 10.95 4.82 10.62
C PRO A 177 10.52 5.67 9.42
N LEU A 178 9.32 6.23 9.47
CA LEU A 178 8.78 7.03 8.35
C LEU A 178 9.60 8.30 8.14
N GLY A 179 10.02 8.55 6.90
CA GLY A 179 10.88 9.67 6.51
C GLY A 179 12.38 9.32 6.48
N THR A 180 12.75 8.06 6.76
CA THR A 180 14.15 7.60 6.66
C THR A 180 14.65 7.67 5.23
N THR A 181 13.88 7.09 4.30
CA THR A 181 14.25 7.11 2.87
C THR A 181 14.27 8.54 2.32
N GLU A 182 13.34 9.40 2.73
CA GLU A 182 13.31 10.82 2.31
C GLU A 182 14.60 11.54 2.72
N LYS A 183 15.05 11.38 3.98
CA LYS A 183 16.28 11.99 4.48
C LYS A 183 17.52 11.50 3.74
N GLN A 184 17.60 10.19 3.48
CA GLN A 184 18.73 9.59 2.75
C GLN A 184 18.84 10.15 1.33
N VAL A 185 17.73 10.13 0.58
CA VAL A 185 17.70 10.64 -0.80
C VAL A 185 18.04 12.13 -0.87
N LEU A 186 17.58 12.93 0.08
CA LEU A 186 17.90 14.36 0.12
C LEU A 186 19.39 14.60 0.45
N ALA A 187 19.98 13.82 1.37
CA ALA A 187 21.40 13.91 1.68
C ALA A 187 22.28 13.50 0.49
N GLU A 188 21.90 12.43 -0.23
CA GLU A 188 22.57 11.99 -1.46
C GLU A 188 22.51 13.08 -2.54
N LYS A 189 21.34 13.66 -2.79
CA LYS A 189 21.17 14.77 -3.75
C LYS A 189 22.03 15.99 -3.39
N GLN A 190 22.12 16.33 -2.11
CA GLN A 190 22.98 17.43 -1.65
C GLN A 190 24.46 17.11 -1.88
N ALA A 191 24.89 15.89 -1.52
CA ALA A 191 26.28 15.47 -1.72
C ALA A 191 26.68 15.46 -3.20
N GLU A 192 25.80 14.99 -4.09
CA GLU A 192 26.00 15.04 -5.54
C GLU A 192 26.09 16.48 -6.07
N HIS A 193 25.27 17.39 -5.54
CA HIS A 193 25.31 18.80 -5.91
C HIS A 193 26.63 19.46 -5.46
N ASP A 194 27.04 19.24 -4.21
CA ASP A 194 28.29 19.76 -3.66
C ASP A 194 29.51 19.21 -4.41
N GLN A 195 29.47 17.93 -4.81
CA GLN A 195 30.51 17.31 -5.62
C GLN A 195 30.62 17.98 -7.00
N LYS A 196 29.50 18.24 -7.67
CA LYS A 196 29.49 18.96 -8.96
C LYS A 196 30.08 20.35 -8.85
N ILE A 197 29.79 21.09 -7.79
CA ILE A 197 30.38 22.42 -7.54
C ILE A 197 31.90 22.31 -7.37
N ARG A 198 32.38 21.33 -6.58
CA ARG A 198 33.82 21.11 -6.38
C ARG A 198 34.53 20.74 -7.68
N ASP A 199 33.93 19.87 -8.48
CA ASP A 199 34.49 19.45 -9.77
C ASP A 199 34.52 20.60 -10.77
N GLN A 200 33.48 21.44 -10.80
CA GLN A 200 33.45 22.65 -11.62
C GLN A 200 34.53 23.65 -11.18
N ALA A 201 34.64 23.93 -9.88
CA ALA A 201 35.68 24.82 -9.35
C ALA A 201 37.09 24.29 -9.66
N ARG A 202 37.31 22.97 -9.59
CA ARG A 202 38.57 22.33 -9.98
C ARG A 202 38.87 22.49 -11.47
N GLN A 203 37.85 22.37 -12.33
CA GLN A 203 38.01 22.55 -13.78
C GLN A 203 38.32 24.01 -14.14
N GLU A 204 37.63 24.97 -13.53
CA GLU A 204 37.88 26.40 -13.71
C GLU A 204 39.31 26.77 -13.28
N PHE A 205 39.74 26.29 -12.11
CA PHE A 205 41.12 26.49 -11.64
C PHE A 205 42.17 25.92 -12.59
N LEU A 206 41.95 24.71 -13.11
CA LEU A 206 42.86 24.09 -14.09
C LEU A 206 42.88 24.84 -15.43
N ALA A 207 41.76 25.44 -15.85
CA ALA A 207 41.66 26.24 -17.06
C ALA A 207 42.43 27.56 -16.94
N ASP A 208 42.36 28.22 -15.78
CA ASP A 208 43.10 29.45 -15.53
C ASP A 208 44.62 29.21 -15.47
N LEU A 209 45.06 28.11 -14.87
CA LEU A 209 46.47 27.69 -14.91
C LEU A 209 46.98 27.49 -16.34
N ARG A 210 46.14 27.01 -17.27
CA ARG A 210 46.52 26.83 -18.68
C ARG A 210 46.58 28.13 -19.49
N LYS A 211 45.91 29.21 -19.05
CA LYS A 211 45.95 30.53 -19.71
C LYS A 211 47.14 31.38 -19.27
N GLY A 212 47.79 31.03 -18.15
CA GLY A 212 48.95 31.73 -17.60
C GLY A 212 50.31 31.27 -18.15
N PHE A 213 50.33 30.33 -19.10
CA PHE A 213 51.50 29.89 -19.88
C PHE A 213 51.23 30.15 -21.37
#